data_AF-A0A3B9KG36-F1
#
_entry.id   AF-A0A3B9KG36-F1
#
_cell.length_a   1.000
_cell.length_b   1.000
_cell.length_c   1.000
_cell.angle_alpha   90.00
_cell.angle_beta   90.00
_cell.angle_gamma   90.00
#
_symmetry.space_group_name_H-M   'P 1'
#
loop_
_entity.id
_entity.type
_entity.pdbx_description
1 polymer ?
#
loop_
_entity_poly.entity_id
_entity_poly.type
_entity_poly.pdbx_seq_one_letter_code
_entity_poly.pdbx_strand_id
1 'polypeptide(L)'
;MRSGIRTNIGTFSDSVQEHLRTSGYSQKQLADALSLHPKVLSRKLNGSGNARLTYLEIQRVIMTLANWHAITTLEEALHLLELAEV
;
A
#
# COMPACT_ATOMS: atom_id res chain seq x y z
N MET A 1 7.56 2.61 26.83
CA MET A 1 6.84 1.42 26.32
C MET A 1 6.40 1.75 24.90
N ARG A 2 6.99 1.12 23.87
CA ARG A 2 6.56 1.35 22.48
C ARG A 2 5.34 0.47 22.24
N SER A 3 4.16 1.09 22.26
CA SER A 3 2.89 0.43 21.93
C SER A 3 3.04 -0.21 20.54
N GLY A 4 2.75 -1.50 20.43
CA GLY A 4 2.74 -2.19 19.14
C GLY A 4 1.62 -1.61 18.29
N ILE A 5 2.00 -0.70 17.39
CA ILE A 5 1.10 -0.01 16.45
C ILE A 5 0.38 -1.08 15.63
N ARG A 6 -0.94 -1.15 15.79
CA ARG A 6 -1.80 -2.11 15.11
C ARG A 6 -2.25 -1.49 13.79
N THR A 7 -1.32 -1.37 12.84
CA THR A 7 -1.62 -0.93 11.47
C THR A 7 -2.97 -1.47 11.03
N ASN A 8 -3.94 -0.59 10.73
CA ASN A 8 -5.21 -0.97 10.14
C ASN A 8 -5.00 -1.38 8.68
N ILE A 9 -4.29 -2.50 8.50
CA ILE A 9 -3.78 -2.99 7.21
C ILE A 9 -4.92 -3.24 6.21
N GLY A 10 -6.13 -3.54 6.71
CA GLY A 10 -7.33 -3.67 5.90
C GLY A 10 -7.69 -2.34 5.22
N THR A 11 -7.80 -1.25 5.98
CA THR A 11 -8.19 0.05 5.41
C THR A 11 -7.15 0.60 4.45
N PHE A 12 -5.85 0.44 4.76
CA PHE A 12 -4.78 0.79 3.82
C PHE A 12 -4.85 -0.05 2.53
N SER A 13 -5.01 -1.36 2.66
CA SER A 13 -5.09 -2.27 1.51
C SER A 13 -6.28 -1.95 0.62
N ASP A 14 -7.45 -1.72 1.20
CA ASP A 14 -8.67 -1.39 0.47
C ASP A 14 -8.52 -0.08 -0.30
N SER A 15 -7.92 0.94 0.33
CA SER A 15 -7.63 2.22 -0.32
C SER A 15 -6.66 2.07 -1.49
N VAL A 16 -5.56 1.32 -1.31
CA VAL A 16 -4.62 1.03 -2.42
C VAL A 16 -5.32 0.30 -3.56
N GLN A 17 -6.15 -0.70 -3.26
CA GLN A 17 -6.89 -1.43 -4.30
C GLN A 17 -7.88 -0.54 -5.04
N GLU A 18 -8.51 0.40 -4.35
CA GLU A 18 -9.44 1.35 -4.96
C GLU A 18 -8.73 2.30 -5.92
N HIS A 19 -7.58 2.87 -5.52
CA HIS A 19 -6.76 3.71 -6.41
C HIS A 19 -6.27 2.93 -7.64
N LEU A 20 -5.83 1.69 -7.46
CA LEU A 20 -5.43 0.83 -8.58
C LEU A 20 -6.60 0.59 -9.54
N ARG A 21 -7.76 0.19 -9.01
CA ARG A 21 -8.97 -0.14 -9.77
C ARG A 21 -9.48 1.05 -10.59
N THR A 22 -9.60 2.22 -9.95
CA THR A 22 -10.08 3.45 -10.60
C THR A 22 -9.13 3.96 -11.67
N SER A 23 -7.83 3.67 -11.53
CA SER A 23 -6.78 4.09 -12.46
C SER A 23 -6.43 3.04 -13.51
N GLY A 24 -7.11 1.89 -13.52
CA GLY A 24 -6.89 0.81 -14.49
C GLY A 24 -5.62 -0.03 -14.26
N TYR A 25 -4.97 0.11 -13.10
CA TYR A 25 -3.81 -0.70 -12.73
C TYR A 25 -4.22 -1.93 -11.91
N SER A 26 -3.43 -2.98 -12.01
CA SER A 26 -3.62 -4.21 -11.25
C SER A 26 -2.65 -4.30 -10.08
N GLN A 27 -3.02 -5.06 -9.04
CA GLN A 27 -2.12 -5.41 -7.95
C GLN A 27 -0.86 -6.16 -8.43
N LYS A 28 -0.96 -6.91 -9.53
CA LYS A 28 0.19 -7.55 -10.16
C LYS A 28 1.19 -6.52 -10.66
N GLN A 29 0.73 -5.50 -11.40
CA GLN A 29 1.59 -4.42 -11.85
C GLN A 29 2.25 -3.71 -10.66
N LEU A 30 1.50 -3.50 -9.56
CA LEU A 30 2.07 -2.87 -8.35
C LEU A 30 3.17 -3.75 -7.76
N ALA A 31 2.97 -5.07 -7.70
CA ALA A 31 3.99 -6.00 -7.23
C ALA A 31 5.24 -5.94 -8.12
N ASP A 32 5.06 -5.95 -9.44
CA ASP A 32 6.14 -5.88 -10.42
C ASP A 32 6.95 -4.57 -10.25
N ALA A 33 6.27 -3.42 -10.07
CA ALA A 33 6.91 -2.12 -9.81
C ALA A 33 7.69 -2.08 -8.49
N LEU A 34 7.22 -2.80 -7.47
CA LEU A 34 7.90 -2.94 -6.18
C LEU A 34 9.01 -4.00 -6.18
N SER A 35 9.22 -4.70 -7.30
CA SER A 35 10.08 -5.89 -7.39
C SER A 35 9.69 -6.99 -6.37
N LEU A 36 8.38 -7.13 -6.12
CA LEU A 36 7.79 -8.12 -5.25
C LEU A 36 7.04 -9.17 -6.08
N HIS A 37 7.04 -10.42 -5.61
CA HIS A 37 6.16 -11.41 -6.19
C HIS A 37 4.68 -11.04 -5.88
N PRO A 38 3.72 -11.15 -6.83
CA PRO A 38 2.31 -10.77 -6.60
C PRO A 38 1.68 -11.42 -5.36
N LYS A 39 1.97 -12.71 -5.13
CA LYS A 39 1.52 -13.45 -3.94
C LYS A 39 2.12 -12.91 -2.63
N VAL A 40 3.34 -12.38 -2.64
CA VAL A 40 3.97 -11.77 -1.46
C VAL A 40 3.30 -10.44 -1.15
N LEU A 41 3.09 -9.59 -2.16
CA LEU A 41 2.36 -8.33 -1.99
C LEU A 41 0.93 -8.59 -1.47
N SER A 42 0.22 -9.57 -2.04
CA SER A 42 -1.12 -9.96 -1.58
C SER A 42 -1.13 -10.42 -0.12
N ARG A 43 -0.17 -11.23 0.32
CA ARG A 43 -0.07 -11.64 1.73
C ARG A 43 0.18 -10.45 2.65
N LYS A 44 1.06 -9.53 2.24
CA LYS A 44 1.40 -8.32 3.00
C LYS A 44 0.22 -7.36 3.14
N LEU A 45 -0.52 -7.14 2.06
CA LEU A 45 -1.73 -6.29 2.06
C LEU A 45 -2.87 -6.91 2.87
N ASN A 46 -3.02 -8.23 2.84
CA ASN A 46 -4.06 -8.93 3.62
C ASN A 46 -3.63 -9.26 5.06
N GLY A 47 -2.44 -8.84 5.51
CA GLY A 47 -1.92 -9.15 6.86
C GLY A 47 -1.76 -10.64 7.16
N SER A 48 -1.67 -11.49 6.13
CA SER A 48 -1.65 -12.95 6.28
C SER A 48 -0.27 -13.44 6.72
N GLY A 49 -0.23 -14.27 7.78
CA GLY A 49 0.99 -14.99 8.19
C GLY A 49 2.12 -14.09 8.72
N ASN A 50 1.80 -13.04 9.48
CA ASN A 50 2.74 -12.03 9.99
C ASN A 50 3.44 -11.19 8.92
N ALA A 51 3.08 -11.34 7.64
CA ALA A 51 3.61 -10.51 6.58
C ALA A 51 3.01 -9.11 6.69
N ARG A 52 3.83 -8.12 7.04
CA ARG A 52 3.49 -6.71 7.03
C ARG A 52 4.27 -5.99 5.94
N LEU A 53 3.70 -4.91 5.40
CA LEU A 53 4.48 -3.93 4.67
C LEU A 53 5.43 -3.23 5.65
N THR A 54 6.67 -3.10 5.25
CA THR A 54 7.64 -2.23 5.92
C THR A 54 7.36 -0.77 5.56
N TYR A 55 7.87 0.17 6.36
CA TYR A 55 7.78 1.60 6.04
C TYR A 55 8.28 1.94 4.63
N LEU A 56 9.40 1.34 4.22
CA LEU A 56 9.95 1.54 2.87
C LEU A 56 9.04 0.98 1.78
N GLU A 57 8.37 -0.15 2.01
CA GLU A 57 7.40 -0.70 1.07
C GLU A 57 6.15 0.19 0.98
N ILE A 58 5.67 0.75 2.10
CA ILE A 58 4.56 1.71 2.12
C ILE A 58 4.91 2.96 1.29
N GLN A 59 6.07 3.56 1.53
CA GLN A 59 6.53 4.72 0.75
C GLN A 59 6.61 4.40 -0.74
N ARG A 60 7.16 3.23 -1.11
CA ARG A 60 7.25 2.81 -2.51
C ARG A 60 5.88 2.57 -3.14
N VAL A 61 4.90 2.04 -2.41
CA VAL A 61 3.51 1.92 -2.89
C VAL A 61 2.97 3.31 -3.23
N ILE A 62 3.06 4.26 -2.29
CA ILE A 62 2.53 5.62 -2.47
C ILE A 62 3.23 6.33 -3.64
N MET A 63 4.56 6.25 -3.73
CA MET A 63 5.32 6.81 -4.84
C MET A 63 4.94 6.16 -6.19
N THR A 64 4.69 4.85 -6.21
CA THR A 64 4.26 4.15 -7.43
C THR A 64 2.88 4.64 -7.87
N LEU A 65 1.93 4.78 -6.95
CA LEU A 65 0.61 5.32 -7.24
C LEU A 65 0.69 6.75 -7.78
N ALA A 66 1.54 7.60 -7.18
CA ALA A 66 1.75 8.97 -7.66
C ALA A 66 2.38 9.00 -9.06
N ASN A 67 3.40 8.17 -9.31
CA ASN A 67 4.03 8.06 -10.63
C ASN A 67 3.05 7.59 -11.71
N TRP A 68 2.08 6.77 -11.33
CA TRP A 68 1.02 6.29 -12.20
C TRP A 68 -0.16 7.24 -12.33
N HIS A 69 -0.13 8.39 -11.65
CA HIS A 69 -1.24 9.34 -11.53
C HIS A 69 -2.51 8.70 -10.94
N ALA A 70 -2.35 7.61 -10.19
CA ALA A 70 -3.44 6.95 -9.46
C ALA A 70 -3.81 7.69 -8.15
N ILE A 71 -2.88 8.51 -7.68
CA ILE A 71 -3.10 9.63 -6.78
C ILE A 71 -2.42 10.84 -7.42
N THR A 72 -2.98 12.03 -7.21
CA THR A 72 -2.52 13.26 -7.86
C THR A 72 -2.32 14.42 -6.88
N THR A 73 -2.73 14.24 -5.62
CA THR A 73 -2.68 15.26 -4.59
C THR A 73 -1.84 14.83 -3.38
N LEU A 74 -1.35 15.83 -2.66
CA LEU A 74 -0.67 15.60 -1.37
C LEU A 74 -1.62 15.01 -0.33
N GLU A 75 -2.91 15.38 -0.37
CA GLU A 75 -3.93 14.91 0.57
C GLU A 75 -4.14 13.39 0.44
N GLU A 76 -4.25 12.86 -0.77
CA GLU A 76 -4.35 11.40 -1.01
C GLU A 76 -3.11 10.67 -0.49
N ALA A 77 -1.91 11.23 -0.69
CA ALA A 77 -0.67 10.63 -0.18
C ALA A 77 -0.62 10.63 1.36
N LEU A 78 -1.02 11.73 2.01
CA LEU A 78 -1.09 11.83 3.46
C LEU A 78 -2.15 10.88 4.05
N HIS A 79 -3.30 10.77 3.39
CA HIS A 79 -4.34 9.83 3.80
C HIS A 79 -3.83 8.37 3.79
N LEU A 80 -3.12 7.97 2.73
CA LEU A 80 -2.50 6.64 2.65
C LEU A 80 -1.44 6.42 3.74
N LEU A 81 -0.66 7.43 4.10
CA LEU A 81 0.30 7.34 5.21
C LEU A 81 -0.40 7.18 6.57
N GLU A 82 -1.47 7.94 6.81
CA GLU A 82 -2.27 7.85 8.03
C GLU A 82 -2.88 6.45 8.20
N LEU A 83 -3.46 5.89 7.13
CA LEU A 83 -4.02 4.54 7.14
C LEU A 83 -2.97 3.45 7.40
N ALA A 84 -1.73 3.68 7.00
CA ALA A 84 -0.62 2.76 7.25
C ALA A 84 -0.05 2.87 8.68
N GLU A 85 -0.56 3.82 9.50
CA GLU A 85 -0.14 4.09 10.88
C GLU A 85 1.38 4.27 11.03
N VAL A 86 1.97 5.06 10.13
CA VAL A 86 3.41 5.36 10.09
C VAL A 86 3.76 6.78 10.50
#